data_AF-A0A7V7BPK8-F1
#
_entry.id   AF-A0A7V7BPK8-F1
#
_cell.length_a   1.000
_cell.length_b   1.000
_cell.length_c   1.000
_cell.angle_alpha   90.00
_cell.angle_beta   90.00
_cell.angle_gamma   90.00
#
_symmetry.space_group_name_H-M   'P 1'
#
loop_
_entity.id
_entity.type
_entity.pdbx_description
1 polymer ?
#
loop_
_entity_poly.entity_id
_entity_poly.type
_entity_poly.pdbx_seq_one_letter_code
_entity_poly.pdbx_strand_id
1 'polypeptide(L)'
;MNQSKTIDPFEIWKNVYDQTESYWSKVLDENLATEDFSRGLGKVLDMNLQYRKLVNDSTKTYLEQMNMPSKDDLAKLASLIINVESKVDQIEEVVEERIVVQADAQAVASEVKELQIEVKNLHNKMDQILLLLQKKK
;
A
#
# COMPACT_ATOMS: atom_id res chain seq x y z
N MET A 1 -57.01 61.09 6.21
CA MET A 1 -57.19 59.80 5.52
C MET A 1 -55.84 59.08 5.49
N ASN A 2 -55.86 57.79 5.82
CA ASN A 2 -54.76 56.88 6.14
C ASN A 2 -53.41 57.11 5.43
N GLN A 3 -52.37 57.37 6.23
CA GLN A 3 -51.00 57.07 5.84
C GLN A 3 -50.74 55.59 6.12
N SER A 4 -50.97 54.76 5.10
CA SER A 4 -50.53 53.37 5.08
C SER A 4 -49.02 53.35 5.23
N LYS A 5 -48.52 52.94 6.42
CA LYS A 5 -47.13 52.52 6.59
C LYS A 5 -46.92 51.30 5.71
N THR A 6 -46.44 51.52 4.50
CA THR A 6 -45.94 50.46 3.63
C THR A 6 -44.73 49.86 4.32
N ILE A 7 -44.91 48.69 4.91
CA ILE A 7 -43.82 47.88 5.43
C ILE A 7 -42.90 47.57 4.24
N ASP A 8 -41.68 48.13 4.23
CA ASP A 8 -40.68 47.84 3.21
C ASP A 8 -39.96 46.52 3.56
N PRO A 9 -40.17 45.43 2.80
CA PRO A 9 -39.53 44.15 3.07
C PRO A 9 -38.00 44.21 2.99
N PHE A 10 -37.46 45.15 2.20
CA PHE A 10 -36.02 45.34 2.07
C PHE A 10 -35.42 45.99 3.32
N GLU A 11 -36.16 46.92 3.93
CA GLU A 11 -35.77 47.55 5.19
C GLU A 11 -35.83 46.56 6.35
N ILE A 12 -36.84 45.68 6.38
CA ILE A 12 -36.90 44.59 7.36
C ILE A 12 -35.73 43.62 7.16
N TRP A 13 -35.49 43.17 5.93
CA TRP A 13 -34.40 42.24 5.65
C TRP A 13 -33.04 42.85 5.99
N LYS A 14 -32.84 44.13 5.65
CA LYS A 14 -31.65 44.88 6.02
C LYS A 14 -31.48 44.98 7.53
N ASN A 15 -32.53 45.34 8.28
CA ASN A 15 -32.45 45.40 9.74
C ASN A 15 -32.14 44.02 10.35
N VAL A 16 -32.72 42.94 9.82
CA VAL A 16 -32.42 41.58 10.27
C VAL A 16 -30.97 41.19 9.93
N TYR A 17 -30.48 41.54 8.75
CA TYR A 17 -29.10 41.33 8.34
C TYR A 17 -28.14 42.12 9.25
N ASP A 18 -28.35 43.42 9.42
CA ASP A 18 -27.50 44.31 10.22
C ASP A 18 -27.46 43.85 11.70
N GLN A 19 -28.60 43.40 12.24
CA GLN A 19 -28.66 42.82 13.59
C GLN A 19 -27.94 41.47 13.68
N THR A 20 -28.10 40.63 12.67
CA THR A 20 -27.43 39.31 12.59
C THR A 20 -25.92 39.51 12.47
N GLU A 21 -25.47 40.41 11.59
CA GLU A 21 -24.08 40.77 11.39
C GLU A 21 -23.47 41.32 12.68
N SER A 22 -24.12 42.28 13.35
CA SER A 22 -23.60 42.82 14.61
C SER A 22 -23.50 41.76 15.71
N TYR A 23 -24.49 40.86 15.79
CA TYR A 23 -24.48 39.76 16.74
C TYR A 23 -23.35 38.77 16.45
N TRP A 24 -23.23 38.30 15.20
CA TRP A 24 -22.17 37.38 14.81
C TRP A 24 -20.79 38.02 14.87
N SER A 25 -20.65 39.31 14.55
CA SER A 25 -19.37 40.02 14.67
C SER A 25 -18.91 40.05 16.12
N LYS A 26 -19.79 40.33 17.10
CA LYS A 26 -19.45 40.27 18.53
C LYS A 26 -19.12 38.84 18.98
N VAL A 27 -19.94 37.87 18.58
CA VAL A 27 -19.70 36.46 18.90
C VAL A 27 -18.36 36.00 18.32
N LEU A 28 -18.03 36.38 17.09
CA LEU A 28 -16.78 36.01 16.44
C LEU A 28 -15.59 36.71 17.11
N ASP A 29 -15.67 38.01 17.39
CA ASP A 29 -14.61 38.75 18.08
C ASP A 29 -14.33 38.21 19.49
N GLU A 30 -15.37 37.79 20.22
CA GLU A 30 -15.23 37.27 21.59
C GLU A 30 -14.92 35.77 21.66
N ASN A 31 -15.33 34.96 20.67
CA ASN A 31 -15.24 33.49 20.74
C ASN A 31 -14.20 32.87 19.80
N LEU A 32 -13.80 33.53 18.69
CA LEU A 32 -12.77 32.98 17.79
C LEU A 32 -11.41 32.80 18.50
N ALA A 33 -11.14 33.59 19.53
CA ALA A 33 -9.91 33.50 20.33
C ALA A 33 -10.00 32.46 21.48
N THR A 34 -11.15 31.82 21.66
CA THR A 34 -11.45 31.02 22.86
C THR A 34 -11.44 29.53 22.55
N GLU A 35 -10.78 28.75 23.40
CA GLU A 35 -10.62 27.30 23.24
C GLU A 35 -11.96 26.56 23.12
N ASP A 36 -13.02 27.09 23.75
CA ASP A 36 -14.38 26.55 23.69
C ASP A 36 -14.99 26.53 22.28
N PHE A 37 -14.69 27.53 21.44
CA PHE A 37 -15.15 27.54 20.06
C PHE A 37 -14.49 26.43 19.25
N SER A 38 -13.17 26.26 19.42
CA SER A 38 -12.42 25.15 18.81
C SER A 38 -12.92 23.78 19.30
N ARG A 39 -13.22 23.64 20.60
CA ARG A 39 -13.84 22.42 21.16
C ARG A 39 -15.23 22.16 20.59
N GLY A 40 -16.04 23.20 20.42
CA GLY A 40 -17.37 23.11 19.80
C GLY A 40 -17.30 22.65 18.35
N LEU A 41 -16.40 23.23 17.55
CA LEU A 41 -16.16 22.81 16.17
C LEU A 41 -15.64 21.36 16.11
N GLY A 42 -14.72 20.99 17.00
CA GLY A 42 -14.24 19.61 17.13
C GLY A 42 -15.39 18.64 17.39
N LYS A 43 -16.30 18.97 18.32
CA LYS A 43 -17.46 18.14 18.64
C LYS A 43 -18.44 18.00 17.47
N VAL A 44 -18.67 19.08 16.72
CA VAL A 44 -19.53 19.03 15.51
C VAL A 44 -18.89 18.19 14.42
N LEU A 45 -17.58 18.33 14.22
CA LEU A 45 -16.83 17.51 13.29
C LEU A 45 -16.87 16.03 13.70
N ASP A 46 -16.61 15.74 14.98
CA ASP A 46 -16.68 14.39 15.53
C ASP A 46 -18.06 13.77 15.35
N MET A 47 -19.12 14.55 15.58
CA MET A 47 -20.49 14.09 15.34
C MET A 47 -20.73 13.78 13.85
N ASN A 48 -20.22 14.60 12.93
CA ASN A 48 -20.31 14.32 11.49
C ASN A 48 -19.56 13.04 11.11
N LEU A 49 -18.35 12.85 11.65
CA LEU A 49 -17.53 11.67 11.41
C LEU A 49 -18.19 10.41 11.99
N GLN A 50 -18.75 10.48 13.20
CA GLN A 50 -19.50 9.39 13.82
C GLN A 50 -20.75 9.03 13.00
N TYR A 51 -21.48 10.03 12.50
CA TYR A 51 -22.63 9.79 11.63
C TYR A 51 -22.21 9.08 10.33
N ARG A 52 -21.15 9.56 9.68
CA ARG A 52 -20.59 8.90 8.47
C ARG A 52 -20.18 7.47 8.76
N LYS A 53 -19.52 7.23 9.90
CA LYS A 53 -19.11 5.89 10.33
C LYS A 53 -20.32 4.98 10.54
N LEU A 54 -21.34 5.43 11.26
CA LEU A 54 -22.57 4.66 11.49
C LEU A 54 -23.25 4.27 10.19
N VAL A 55 -23.36 5.21 9.24
CA VAL A 55 -23.94 4.95 7.90
C VAL A 55 -23.12 3.91 7.14
N ASN A 56 -21.79 4.05 7.14
CA ASN A 56 -20.90 3.09 6.47
C ASN A 56 -20.99 1.69 7.10
N ASP A 57 -20.92 1.59 8.43
CA ASP A 57 -21.01 0.33 9.15
C ASP A 57 -22.36 -0.35 8.91
N SER A 58 -23.47 0.41 8.94
CA SER A 58 -24.81 -0.11 8.64
C SER A 58 -24.92 -0.61 7.21
N THR A 59 -24.34 0.12 6.25
CA THR A 59 -24.29 -0.28 4.84
C THR A 59 -23.46 -1.56 4.67
N LYS A 60 -22.34 -1.68 5.38
CA LYS A 60 -21.50 -2.88 5.35
C LYS A 60 -22.27 -4.10 5.86
N THR A 61 -22.89 -4.00 7.04
CA THR A 61 -23.70 -5.11 7.60
C THR A 61 -24.85 -5.48 6.67
N TYR A 62 -25.49 -4.52 6.01
CA TYR A 62 -26.53 -4.80 5.01
C TYR A 62 -25.98 -5.57 3.80
N LEU A 63 -24.83 -5.16 3.25
CA LEU A 63 -24.18 -5.87 2.15
C LEU A 63 -23.76 -7.28 2.55
N GLU A 64 -23.22 -7.45 3.77
CA GLU A 64 -22.86 -8.76 4.33
C GLU A 64 -24.08 -9.70 4.42
N GLN A 65 -25.24 -9.20 4.85
CA GLN A 65 -26.48 -9.99 4.88
C GLN A 65 -26.93 -10.43 3.49
N MET A 66 -26.66 -9.63 2.46
CA MET A 66 -26.92 -9.98 1.06
C MET A 66 -25.80 -10.82 0.43
N ASN A 67 -24.79 -11.26 1.20
CA ASN A 67 -23.58 -11.91 0.72
C ASN A 67 -22.82 -11.09 -0.34
N MET A 68 -22.92 -9.76 -0.29
CA MET A 68 -22.17 -8.86 -1.16
C MET A 68 -20.94 -8.31 -0.42
N PRO A 69 -19.75 -8.36 -1.03
CA PRO A 69 -18.56 -7.78 -0.43
C PRO A 69 -18.64 -6.25 -0.39
N SER A 70 -18.09 -5.65 0.67
CA SER A 70 -17.96 -4.20 0.74
C SER A 70 -16.81 -3.69 -0.14
N LYS A 71 -16.81 -2.39 -0.47
CA LYS A 71 -15.70 -1.77 -1.22
C LYS A 71 -14.35 -1.92 -0.51
N ASP A 72 -14.35 -1.88 0.82
CA ASP A 72 -13.14 -2.02 1.63
C ASP A 72 -12.58 -3.45 1.55
N ASP A 73 -13.45 -4.46 1.52
CA ASP A 73 -13.02 -5.85 1.42
C ASP A 73 -12.43 -6.13 0.02
N LEU A 74 -13.00 -5.54 -1.04
CA LEU A 74 -12.43 -5.59 -2.39
C LEU A 74 -11.04 -4.91 -2.45
N ALA A 75 -10.86 -3.76 -1.81
CA ALA A 75 -9.58 -3.06 -1.76
C ALA A 75 -8.50 -3.89 -1.03
N LYS A 76 -8.87 -4.55 0.07
CA LYS A 76 -7.98 -5.48 0.78
C LYS A 76 -7.60 -6.68 -0.08
N LEU A 77 -8.57 -7.29 -0.76
CA LEU A 77 -8.31 -8.40 -1.68
C LEU A 77 -7.37 -7.98 -2.82
N ALA A 78 -7.59 -6.80 -3.42
CA ALA A 78 -6.71 -6.26 -4.44
C ALA A 78 -5.27 -6.07 -3.92
N SER A 79 -5.12 -5.56 -2.70
CA SER A 79 -3.81 -5.39 -2.06
C SER A 79 -3.11 -6.73 -1.81
N LEU A 80 -3.86 -7.75 -1.38
CA LEU A 80 -3.33 -9.11 -1.20
C LEU A 80 -2.91 -9.74 -2.52
N ILE A 81 -3.70 -9.56 -3.58
CA ILE A 81 -3.38 -10.07 -4.93
C ILE A 81 -2.08 -9.44 -5.43
N ILE A 82 -1.93 -8.11 -5.32
CA ILE A 82 -0.70 -7.40 -5.72
C ILE A 82 0.52 -7.92 -4.93
N ASN A 83 0.36 -8.20 -3.64
CA ASN A 83 1.44 -8.75 -2.83
C ASN A 83 1.83 -10.17 -3.28
N VAL A 84 0.83 -10.99 -3.63
CA VAL A 84 1.06 -12.33 -4.17
C VAL A 84 1.75 -12.27 -5.52
N GLU A 85 1.30 -11.41 -6.43
CA GLU A 85 1.94 -11.16 -7.74
C GLU A 85 3.42 -10.81 -7.55
N SER A 86 3.73 -9.81 -6.73
CA SER A 86 5.11 -9.43 -6.44
C SER A 86 5.96 -10.56 -5.85
N LYS A 87 5.37 -11.42 -5.02
CA LYS A 87 6.08 -12.59 -4.46
C LYS A 87 6.28 -13.68 -5.51
N VAL A 88 5.34 -13.86 -6.43
CA VAL A 88 5.46 -14.80 -7.54
C VAL A 88 6.57 -14.34 -8.49
N ASP A 89 6.62 -13.05 -8.82
CA ASP A 89 7.70 -12.48 -9.65
C ASP A 89 9.08 -12.70 -9.02
N GLN A 90 9.19 -12.51 -7.69
CA GLN A 90 10.43 -12.79 -6.95
C GLN A 90 10.83 -14.27 -7.00
N ILE A 91 9.84 -15.17 -6.93
CA ILE A 91 10.10 -16.60 -7.05
C ILE A 91 10.53 -16.93 -8.48
N GLU A 92 9.90 -16.36 -9.49
CA GLU A 92 10.27 -16.53 -10.90
C GLU A 92 11.73 -16.12 -11.12
N GLU A 93 12.13 -14.93 -10.66
CA GLU A 93 13.51 -14.44 -10.76
C GLU A 93 14.51 -15.38 -10.08
N VAL A 94 14.23 -15.83 -8.85
CA VAL A 94 15.11 -16.76 -8.11
C VAL A 94 15.18 -18.13 -8.80
N VAL A 95 14.07 -18.61 -9.36
CA VAL A 95 14.03 -19.89 -10.06
C VAL A 95 14.83 -19.81 -11.35
N GLU A 96 14.68 -18.75 -12.14
CA GLU A 96 15.48 -18.52 -13.35
C GLU A 96 16.98 -18.45 -13.03
N GLU A 97 17.36 -17.68 -12.01
CA GLU A 97 18.77 -17.58 -11.56
C GLU A 97 19.32 -18.96 -11.16
N ARG A 98 18.55 -19.74 -10.39
CA ARG A 98 18.96 -21.08 -9.96
C ARG A 98 19.09 -22.06 -11.12
N ILE A 99 18.21 -22.00 -12.12
CA ILE A 99 18.30 -22.86 -13.31
C ILE A 99 19.59 -22.56 -14.09
N VAL A 100 19.92 -21.27 -14.28
CA VAL A 100 21.16 -20.85 -14.96
C VAL A 100 22.39 -21.33 -14.18
N VAL A 101 22.44 -21.06 -12.88
CA VAL A 101 23.57 -21.49 -12.02
C VAL A 101 23.72 -23.02 -12.01
N GLN A 102 22.61 -23.76 -12.02
CA GLN A 102 22.64 -25.22 -12.03
C GLN A 102 23.15 -25.78 -13.37
N ALA A 103 22.78 -25.15 -14.49
CA ALA A 103 23.29 -25.50 -15.82
C ALA A 103 24.81 -25.27 -15.90
N ASP A 104 25.29 -24.12 -15.44
CA ASP A 104 26.72 -23.78 -15.41
C ASP A 104 27.49 -24.73 -14.48
N ALA A 105 26.97 -25.01 -13.28
CA ALA A 105 27.59 -25.94 -12.36
C ALA A 105 27.70 -27.36 -12.94
N GLN A 106 26.69 -27.79 -13.71
CA GLN A 106 26.71 -29.09 -14.37
C GLN A 106 27.72 -29.14 -15.52
N ALA A 107 27.86 -28.06 -16.30
CA ALA A 107 28.90 -27.93 -17.33
C ALA A 107 30.31 -27.99 -16.73
N VAL A 108 30.56 -27.23 -15.66
CA VAL A 108 31.84 -27.25 -14.93
C VAL A 108 32.11 -28.64 -14.35
N ALA A 109 31.10 -29.31 -13.79
CA ALA A 109 31.25 -30.65 -13.25
C ALA A 109 31.64 -31.68 -14.32
N SER A 110 31.13 -31.55 -15.56
CA SER A 110 31.58 -32.40 -16.68
C SER A 110 33.03 -32.12 -17.09
N GLU A 111 33.43 -30.86 -17.23
CA GLU A 111 34.80 -30.48 -17.60
C GLU A 111 35.81 -30.97 -16.55
N VAL A 112 35.51 -30.82 -15.26
CA VAL A 112 36.35 -31.33 -14.17
C VAL A 112 36.49 -32.86 -14.23
N LYS A 113 35.42 -33.57 -14.64
CA LYS A 113 35.45 -35.02 -14.84
C LYS A 113 36.37 -35.40 -16.01
N GLU A 114 36.31 -34.67 -17.11
CA GLU A 114 37.19 -34.88 -18.26
C GLU A 114 38.66 -34.63 -17.89
N LEU A 115 38.95 -33.51 -17.21
CA LEU A 115 40.29 -33.21 -16.70
C LEU A 115 40.79 -34.29 -15.73
N GLN A 116 39.93 -34.82 -14.85
CA GLN A 116 40.30 -35.95 -13.98
C GLN A 116 40.72 -37.20 -14.78
N ILE A 117 40.04 -37.49 -15.89
CA ILE A 117 40.39 -38.61 -16.76
C ILE A 117 41.73 -38.36 -17.44
N GLU A 118 41.97 -37.15 -17.95
CA GLU A 118 43.24 -36.78 -18.57
C GLU A 118 44.42 -36.84 -17.60
N VAL A 119 44.24 -36.35 -16.38
CA VAL A 119 45.26 -36.41 -15.31
C VAL A 119 45.57 -37.86 -14.95
N LYS A 120 44.57 -38.74 -14.84
CA LYS A 120 44.81 -40.18 -14.62
C LYS A 120 45.59 -40.81 -15.76
N ASN A 121 45.27 -40.47 -17.00
CA ASN A 121 45.99 -40.97 -18.17
C ASN A 121 47.45 -40.49 -18.19
N LEU A 122 47.71 -39.23 -17.84
CA LEU A 122 49.05 -38.68 -17.68
C LEU A 122 49.83 -39.41 -16.58
N HIS A 123 49.21 -39.64 -15.42
CA HIS A 123 49.81 -40.38 -14.32
C HIS A 123 50.26 -41.78 -14.77
N ASN A 124 49.38 -42.54 -15.43
CA ASN A 124 49.70 -43.87 -15.95
C ASN A 124 50.85 -43.84 -16.97
N LYS A 125 50.89 -42.85 -17.86
CA LYS A 125 52.01 -42.69 -18.81
C LYS A 125 53.33 -42.38 -18.09
N MET A 126 53.27 -41.58 -17.02
CA MET A 126 54.45 -41.23 -16.22
C MET A 126 55.01 -42.46 -15.48
N ASP A 127 54.13 -43.31 -14.93
CA ASP A 127 54.52 -44.58 -14.32
C ASP A 127 55.17 -45.53 -15.33
N GLN A 128 54.63 -45.62 -16.55
CA GLN A 128 55.23 -46.39 -17.63
C GLN A 128 56.65 -45.91 -17.97
N ILE A 129 56.86 -44.59 -18.05
CA ILE A 129 58.19 -44.02 -18.29
C ILE A 129 59.15 -44.35 -17.14
N LEU A 130 58.71 -44.24 -15.88
CA LEU A 130 59.53 -44.58 -14.71
C LEU A 130 59.96 -46.05 -14.72
N LEU A 131 59.05 -46.97 -15.05
CA LEU A 131 59.36 -48.39 -15.19
C LEU A 131 60.38 -48.67 -16.30
N LEU A 132 60.26 -47.98 -17.44
CA LEU A 132 61.22 -48.10 -18.54
C LEU A 132 62.60 -47.55 -18.18
N LEU A 133 62.66 -46.47 -17.41
CA LEU A 133 63.92 -45.90 -16.91
C LEU A 133 64.60 -46.79 -15.87
N GLN A 134 63.83 -47.41 -14.97
CA GLN A 134 64.37 -48.39 -14.00
C GLN A 134 64.93 -49.65 -14.67
N LYS A 135 64.29 -50.13 -15.75
CA LYS A 135 64.77 -51.28 -16.54
C LYS A 135 66.06 -51.01 -17.34
N LYS A 136 66.39 -49.74 -17.58
CA LYS A 136 67.57 -49.33 -18.36
C LYS A 136 68.83 -49.11 -17.53
N LYS A 137 68.75 -49.28 -16.21
CA LYS A 137 69.87 -49.18 -15.25
C LYS A 137 70.30 -50.57 -14.83
#